data_AF-A0A9X3GU30-F1
#
_entry.id   AF-A0A9X3GU30-F1
#
_cell.length_a   1.000
_cell.length_b   1.000
_cell.length_c   1.000
_cell.angle_alpha   90.00
_cell.angle_beta   90.00
_cell.angle_gamma   90.00
#
_symmetry.space_group_name_H-M   'P 1'
#
loop_
_entity.id
_entity.type
_entity.pdbx_description
1 polymer ?
#
loop_
_entity_poly.entity_id
_entity_poly.type
_entity_poly.pdbx_seq_one_letter_code
_entity_poly.pdbx_strand_id
1 'polypeptide(L)' 'MDLSVSLIVAIASALVGLLCFYLTLVALARLKKVRKGKGALGDTEADLKTFARNQALSAIVMVALAAFILLYS' A
#
# COMPACT_ATOMS: atom_id res chain seq x y z
N MET A 1 13.78 -12.89 -21.79
CA MET A 1 14.18 -11.97 -20.71
C MET A 1 14.82 -12.82 -19.63
N ASP A 2 15.99 -12.44 -19.13
CA ASP A 2 16.70 -13.18 -18.07
C ASP A 2 15.76 -13.47 -16.90
N LEU A 3 15.55 -14.75 -16.61
CA LEU A 3 14.67 -15.25 -15.54
C LEU A 3 14.96 -14.55 -14.19
N SER A 4 16.23 -14.19 -13.96
CA SER A 4 16.70 -13.44 -12.80
C SER A 4 16.11 -12.03 -12.70
N VAL A 5 15.93 -11.33 -13.82
CA VAL A 5 15.40 -9.96 -13.81
C VAL A 5 13.91 -9.96 -13.46
N SER A 6 13.12 -10.87 -14.06
CA SER A 6 11.71 -11.03 -13.71
C SER A 6 11.50 -11.37 -12.23
N LEU A 7 12.32 -12.27 -11.69
CA LEU A 7 12.22 -12.67 -10.28
C LEU A 7 12.50 -11.50 -9.33
N ILE A 8 13.53 -10.69 -9.64
CA ILE A 8 13.87 -9.49 -8.87
C ILE A 8 12.73 -8.47 -8.93
N VAL A 9 12.16 -8.23 -10.11
CA VAL A 9 11.04 -7.29 -10.27
C VAL A 9 9.79 -7.79 -9.53
N ALA A 10 9.52 -9.10 -9.54
CA ALA A 10 8.42 -9.69 -8.79
C ALA A 10 8.58 -9.49 -7.27
N ILE A 11 9.79 -9.73 -6.72
CA ILE A 11 10.09 -9.52 -5.30
C ILE A 11 9.98 -8.03 -4.94
N ALA A 12 10.56 -7.14 -5.76
CA ALA A 12 10.46 -5.70 -5.54
C ALA A 12 9.00 -5.22 -5.54
N SER A 13 8.19 -5.72 -6.48
CA SER A 13 6.76 -5.37 -6.58
C SER A 13 5.97 -5.89 -5.37
N ALA A 14 6.29 -7.10 -4.88
CA ALA A 14 5.70 -7.65 -3.66
C ALA A 14 6.07 -6.81 -2.41
N LEU A 15 7.33 -6.39 -2.29
CA LEU A 15 7.78 -5.52 -1.19
C LEU A 15 7.09 -4.16 -1.21
N VAL A 16 6.93 -3.55 -2.39
CA VAL A 16 6.20 -2.28 -2.55
C VAL A 16 4.72 -2.44 -2.20
N GLY A 17 4.10 -3.55 -2.60
CA GLY A 17 2.74 -3.91 -2.20
C GLY A 17 2.58 -4.05 -0.68
N LEU A 18 3.52 -4.74 -0.03
CA LEU A 18 3.56 -4.89 1.43
C LEU A 18 3.71 -3.54 2.14
N LEU A 19 4.59 -2.67 1.63
CA LEU A 19 4.78 -1.32 2.16
C LEU A 19 3.51 -0.48 2.03
N CYS A 20 2.82 -0.55 0.88
CA CYS A 20 1.55 0.16 0.70
C CYS A 20 0.47 -0.35 1.66
N PHE A 21 0.42 -1.67 1.89
CA PHE A 21 -0.50 -2.27 2.84
C PHE A 21 -0.22 -1.80 4.28
N TYR A 22 1.05 -1.75 4.67
CA TYR A 22 1.47 -1.23 5.98
C TYR A 22 1.07 0.23 6.17
N LEU A 23 1.31 1.09 5.19
CA LEU A 23 0.91 2.51 5.24
C LEU A 23 -0.62 2.66 5.35
N THR A 24 -1.39 1.79 4.70
CA THR A 24 -2.86 1.74 4.83
C THR A 24 -3.29 1.40 6.26
N LEU A 25 -2.67 0.40 6.88
CA LEU A 25 -2.94 0.03 8.28
C LEU A 25 -2.57 1.17 9.25
N VAL A 26 -1.43 1.83 9.02
CA VAL A 26 -1.01 3.00 9.81
C VAL A 26 -2.02 4.13 9.66
N ALA A 27 -2.49 4.41 8.44
CA ALA A 27 -3.50 5.43 8.18
C ALA A 27 -4.82 5.11 8.90
N LEU A 28 -5.29 3.85 8.86
CA LEU A 28 -6.47 3.41 9.61
C LEU A 28 -6.30 3.53 11.13
N ALA A 29 -5.12 3.19 11.64
CA ALA A 29 -4.79 3.33 13.06
C ALA A 29 -4.77 4.80 13.49
N ARG A 30 -4.22 5.69 12.66
CA ARG A 30 -4.28 7.14 12.88
C ARG A 30 -5.71 7.66 12.80
N LEU A 31 -6.52 7.17 11.85
CA LEU A 31 -7.92 7.56 11.70
C LEU A 31 -8.73 7.15 12.94
N LYS A 32 -8.50 5.96 13.50
CA LYS A 32 -9.07 5.54 14.79
C LYS A 32 -8.64 6.45 15.95
N LYS A 33 -7.42 6.98 15.95
CA LYS A 33 -6.95 7.94 16.98
C LYS A 33 -7.60 9.31 16.80
N VAL A 34 -7.69 9.82 15.57
CA VAL A 34 -8.38 11.08 15.24
C VAL A 34 -9.85 11.01 15.65
N ARG A 35 -10.55 9.91 15.31
CA ARG A 35 -11.94 9.64 15.76
C ARG A 35 -12.13 9.68 17.27
N LYS A 36 -11.09 9.33 18.04
CA LYS A 36 -11.10 9.35 19.51
C LYS A 36 -10.66 10.69 20.10
N GLY A 37 -10.52 11.75 19.28
CA GLY A 37 -10.03 13.06 19.71
C GLY A 37 -8.54 13.08 20.09
N LYS A 38 -7.79 12.02 19.77
CA LYS A 38 -6.33 11.90 20.00
C LYS A 38 -5.54 12.02 18.68
N GLY A 39 -6.10 12.74 17.71
CA GLY A 39 -5.45 13.02 16.43
C GLY A 39 -4.26 13.95 16.59
N ALA A 40 -3.24 13.80 15.75
CA ALA A 40 -2.17 14.81 15.66
C ALA A 40 -2.74 16.11 15.08
N LEU A 41 -2.25 17.26 15.56
CA LEU A 41 -2.65 18.58 15.06
C LEU A 41 -2.33 18.67 13.55
N GLY A 42 -3.37 18.63 12.71
CA GLY A 42 -3.28 18.66 11.25
C GLY A 42 -3.90 17.45 10.52
N ASP A 43 -4.08 16.31 11.22
CA ASP A 43 -4.71 15.12 10.63
C ASP A 43 -6.23 15.29 10.58
N THR A 44 -6.79 15.49 9.38
CA THR A 44 -8.25 15.54 9.17
C THR A 44 -8.77 14.15 8.79
N GLU A 45 -9.91 13.72 9.33
CA GLU A 45 -10.49 12.40 9.03
C GLU A 45 -10.65 12.14 7.53
N ALA A 46 -11.06 13.17 6.78
CA ALA A 46 -11.23 13.10 5.32
C ALA A 46 -9.89 12.85 4.59
N ASP A 47 -8.80 13.44 5.06
CA ASP A 47 -7.48 13.31 4.48
C ASP A 47 -6.93 11.90 4.71
N LEU A 48 -7.03 11.39 5.95
CA LEU A 48 -6.59 10.03 6.30
C LEU A 48 -7.41 8.96 5.57
N LYS A 49 -8.71 9.19 5.38
CA LYS A 49 -9.57 8.26 4.64
C LYS A 49 -9.19 8.22 3.16
N THR A 50 -8.90 9.38 2.58
CA THR A 50 -8.46 9.50 1.19
C THR A 50 -7.09 8.87 0.99
N PHE A 51 -6.14 9.14 1.90
CA PHE A 51 -4.81 8.53 1.90
C PHE A 51 -4.89 7.00 2.04
N ALA A 52 -5.68 6.49 2.99
CA ALA A 52 -5.89 5.05 3.15
C ALA A 52 -6.49 4.41 1.90
N ARG A 53 -7.46 5.08 1.25
CA ARG A 53 -8.06 4.58 0.00
C ARG A 53 -7.05 4.53 -1.14
N ASN A 54 -6.28 5.59 -1.31
CA ASN A 54 -5.27 5.67 -2.38
C ASN A 54 -4.15 4.64 -2.15
N GLN A 55 -3.72 4.44 -0.91
CA GLN A 55 -2.74 3.40 -0.59
C GLN A 55 -3.27 1.98 -0.76
N ALA A 56 -4.54 1.73 -0.43
CA ALA A 56 -5.17 0.45 -0.74
C ALA A 56 -5.22 0.21 -2.26
N LEU A 57 -5.57 1.23 -3.04
CA LEU A 57 -5.62 1.12 -4.50
C LEU A 57 -4.23 0.87 -5.10
N SER A 58 -3.20 1.59 -4.61
CA SER A 58 -1.81 1.39 -5.02
C SER A 58 -1.30 -0.01 -4.66
N ALA A 59 -1.63 -0.52 -3.47
CA ALA A 59 -1.30 -1.89 -3.06
C ALA A 59 -1.94 -2.91 -4.00
N ILE A 60 -3.22 -2.75 -4.36
CA ILE A 60 -3.91 -3.65 -5.30
C ILE A 60 -3.22 -3.65 -6.67
N VAL A 61 -2.88 -2.47 -7.20
CA VAL A 61 -2.20 -2.36 -8.50
C VAL A 61 -0.82 -3.03 -8.46
N MET A 62 -0.03 -2.80 -7.41
CA MET A 62 1.29 -3.42 -7.24
C MET A 62 1.21 -4.94 -7.11
N VAL A 63 0.22 -5.44 -6.36
CA VAL A 63 -0.01 -6.89 -6.23
C VAL A 63 -0.49 -7.50 -7.55
N ALA A 64 -1.40 -6.84 -8.27
CA ALA A 64 -1.86 -7.29 -9.58
C ALA A 64 -0.72 -7.31 -10.61
N LEU A 65 0.16 -6.30 -10.59
CA LEU A 65 1.34 -6.24 -11.44
C LEU A 65 2.33 -7.37 -11.09
N ALA A 66 2.59 -7.61 -9.80
CA ALA A 66 3.44 -8.71 -9.36
C ALA A 66 2.88 -10.08 -9.79
N ALA A 67 1.56 -10.29 -9.65
CA ALA A 67 0.89 -11.51 -10.10
C ALA A 67 0.95 -11.66 -11.63
N PHE A 68 0.78 -10.56 -12.38
CA PHE A 68 0.92 -10.55 -13.83
C PHE A 68 2.35 -10.96 -14.25
N ILE A 69 3.37 -10.39 -13.61
CA ILE A 69 4.76 -10.76 -13.85
C ILE A 69 4.99 -12.25 -13.54
N LEU A 70 4.47 -12.78 -12.43
CA LEU A 70 4.62 -14.20 -12.10
C LEU A 70 3.90 -15.14 -13.08
N LEU A 71 2.76 -14.74 -13.64
CA LEU A 71 1.97 -15.57 -14.57
C LEU A 71 2.48 -15.50 -16.01
N TYR A 72 3.10 -14.39 -16.42
CA TYR A 72 3.56 -14.14 -17.78
C TYR A 72 5.10 -14.10 -17.92
N SER A 73 5.85 -14.34 -16.84
CA SER A 73 7.32 -14.49 -16.86
C SER A 73 7.76 -15.93 -17.15
#